data_AF-A0A554LRP9-F1
#
_entry.id   AF-A0A554LRP9-F1
#
_cell.length_a   1.000
_cell.length_b   1.000
_cell.length_c   1.000
_cell.angle_alpha   90.00
_cell.angle_beta   90.00
_cell.angle_gamma   90.00
#
_symmetry.space_group_name_H-M   'P 1'
#
loop_
_entity.id
_entity.type
_entity.pdbx_description
1 polymer ?
#
loop_
_entity_poly.entity_id
_entity_poly.type
_entity_poly.pdbx_seq_one_letter_code
_entity_poly.pdbx_strand_id
1 'polypeptide(L)'
;MLTDKVYRRDVLNYVKDPVIYDFFINEFEKYDPKFRTEAIAPIQNKVGQFLSSSTIRNIVGQAKSTINIEEIMNEGKILLLDLSIGRIGEDNSALLGAMMITKIQLATMRRTNIPTEERKDFYLYVDEFQNFATDSFAVILSEARKYHLNLIMTNQYVAQMPDTVREAVFGNVGSIISFRVGAGDAGQLVKEFEPVFEVNDLVNLDNYH
;
A
#
# COMPACT_ATOMS: atom_id res chain seq x y z
N MET A 1 -12.49 -20.75 -7.67
CA MET A 1 -11.35 -21.40 -6.97
C MET A 1 -11.80 -21.96 -5.61
N LEU A 2 -12.36 -21.14 -4.72
CA LEU A 2 -12.78 -21.59 -3.38
C LEU A 2 -14.12 -22.34 -3.38
N THR A 3 -15.10 -21.87 -4.16
CA THR A 3 -16.46 -22.44 -4.22
C THR A 3 -16.68 -23.37 -5.40
N ASP A 4 -16.25 -22.97 -6.59
CA ASP A 4 -16.40 -23.74 -7.82
C ASP A 4 -15.27 -24.76 -7.97
N LYS A 5 -15.64 -26.06 -7.92
CA LYS A 5 -14.73 -27.19 -8.05
C LYS A 5 -14.22 -27.41 -9.47
N VAL A 6 -15.05 -27.13 -10.49
CA VAL A 6 -14.66 -27.28 -11.90
C VAL A 6 -13.62 -26.21 -12.21
N TYR A 7 -13.95 -24.95 -11.93
CA TYR A 7 -13.02 -23.85 -12.10
C TYR A 7 -11.73 -24.04 -11.28
N ARG A 8 -11.81 -24.60 -10.07
CA ARG A 8 -10.62 -24.92 -9.27
C ARG A 8 -9.69 -25.89 -10.00
N ARG A 9 -10.22 -26.99 -10.55
CA ARG A 9 -9.42 -27.95 -11.31
C ARG A 9 -8.77 -27.31 -12.53
N ASP A 10 -9.52 -26.47 -13.25
CA ASP A 10 -9.00 -25.78 -14.43
C ASP A 10 -7.83 -24.84 -14.09
N VAL A 11 -7.95 -24.07 -13.01
CA VAL A 11 -6.88 -23.18 -12.53
C VAL A 11 -5.65 -23.97 -12.06
N LEU A 12 -5.84 -25.09 -11.36
CA LEU A 12 -4.74 -25.90 -10.84
C LEU A 12 -3.83 -26.46 -11.93
N ASN A 13 -4.34 -26.64 -13.16
CA ASN A 13 -3.51 -27.05 -14.32
C ASN A 13 -2.41 -26.03 -14.68
N TYR A 14 -2.56 -24.77 -14.25
CA TYR A 14 -1.59 -23.70 -14.49
C TYR A 14 -0.68 -23.42 -13.29
N VAL A 15 -0.95 -24.04 -12.13
CA VAL A 15 -0.17 -23.84 -10.90
C VAL A 15 1.11 -24.66 -11.00
N LYS A 16 2.26 -23.97 -10.98
CA LYS A 16 3.60 -24.61 -11.04
C LYS A 16 4.17 -24.92 -9.66
N ASP A 17 3.67 -24.25 -8.62
CA ASP A 17 4.14 -24.43 -7.26
C ASP A 17 3.54 -25.72 -6.67
N PRO A 18 4.37 -26.73 -6.32
CA PRO A 18 3.88 -28.01 -5.84
C PRO A 18 3.19 -27.91 -4.48
N VAL A 19 3.55 -26.94 -3.63
CA VAL A 19 2.96 -26.77 -2.29
C VAL A 19 1.53 -26.24 -2.42
N ILE A 20 1.32 -25.22 -3.27
CA ILE A 20 -0.02 -24.67 -3.52
C ILE A 20 -0.91 -25.72 -4.18
N TYR A 21 -0.36 -26.46 -5.14
CA TYR A 21 -1.09 -27.52 -5.82
C TYR A 21 -1.52 -28.62 -4.83
N ASP A 22 -0.61 -29.08 -3.98
CA ASP A 22 -0.86 -30.12 -2.98
C ASP A 22 -1.94 -29.69 -1.98
N PHE A 23 -1.85 -28.47 -1.44
CA PHE A 23 -2.86 -27.92 -0.53
C PHE A 23 -4.28 -28.03 -1.10
N PHE A 24 -4.49 -27.59 -2.35
CA PHE A 24 -5.84 -27.57 -2.93
C PHE A 24 -6.37 -28.97 -3.28
N ILE A 25 -5.50 -29.90 -3.65
CA ILE A 25 -5.89 -31.28 -4.04
C ILE A 25 -6.02 -32.20 -2.83
N ASN A 26 -5.09 -32.12 -1.88
CA ASN A 26 -4.93 -33.10 -0.82
C ASN A 26 -5.42 -32.62 0.55
N GLU A 27 -5.54 -31.32 0.79
CA GLU A 27 -6.06 -30.78 2.05
C GLU A 27 -7.45 -30.17 1.86
N PHE A 28 -7.56 -29.14 1.03
CA PHE A 28 -8.80 -28.36 0.87
C PHE A 28 -9.97 -29.22 0.37
N GLU A 29 -9.74 -30.12 -0.60
CA GLU A 29 -10.74 -31.07 -1.10
C GLU A 29 -11.19 -32.09 -0.05
N LYS A 30 -10.37 -32.39 0.97
CA LYS A 30 -10.70 -33.32 2.06
C LYS A 30 -11.41 -32.65 3.23
N TYR A 31 -11.46 -31.32 3.29
CA TYR A 31 -12.23 -30.63 4.32
C TYR A 31 -13.70 -31.04 4.28
N ASP A 32 -14.26 -31.26 5.48
CA ASP A 32 -15.70 -31.40 5.66
C ASP A 32 -16.42 -30.17 5.07
N PRO A 33 -17.58 -30.33 4.39
CA PRO A 33 -18.28 -29.20 3.75
C PRO A 33 -18.60 -28.04 4.68
N LYS A 34 -18.92 -28.31 5.96
CA LYS A 34 -19.22 -27.27 6.93
C LYS A 34 -17.96 -26.49 7.28
N PHE A 35 -16.89 -27.20 7.62
CA PHE A 35 -15.60 -26.58 7.92
C PHE A 35 -15.06 -25.79 6.73
N ARG A 36 -15.16 -26.31 5.51
CA ARG A 36 -14.76 -25.60 4.29
C ARG A 36 -15.50 -24.28 4.15
N THR A 37 -16.82 -24.27 4.36
CA THR A 37 -17.64 -23.06 4.25
C THR A 37 -17.24 -22.02 5.29
N GLU A 38 -17.05 -22.45 6.54
CA GLU A 38 -16.58 -21.58 7.64
C GLU A 38 -15.18 -21.02 7.37
N ALA A 39 -14.27 -21.82 6.81
CA ALA A 39 -12.91 -21.42 6.50
C ALA A 39 -12.84 -20.39 5.35
N ILE A 40 -13.70 -20.51 4.33
CA ILE A 40 -13.69 -19.58 3.18
C ILE A 40 -14.52 -18.32 3.41
N ALA A 41 -15.52 -18.34 4.30
CA ALA A 41 -16.45 -17.24 4.49
C ALA A 41 -15.75 -15.89 4.82
N PRO A 42 -14.72 -15.82 5.68
CA PRO A 42 -14.01 -14.56 5.94
C PRO A 42 -13.35 -13.97 4.69
N ILE A 43 -12.78 -14.83 3.83
CA ILE A 43 -12.15 -14.41 2.57
C ILE A 43 -13.23 -13.90 1.61
N GLN A 44 -14.34 -14.64 1.48
CA GLN A 44 -15.45 -14.25 0.61
C GLN A 44 -16.12 -12.96 1.06
N ASN A 45 -16.27 -12.73 2.35
CA ASN A 45 -16.86 -11.49 2.86
C ASN A 45 -15.99 -10.29 2.52
N LYS A 46 -14.66 -10.39 2.72
CA LYS A 46 -13.72 -9.32 2.37
C LYS A 46 -13.67 -9.09 0.84
N VAL A 47 -13.44 -10.14 0.06
CA VAL A 47 -13.37 -10.03 -1.41
C VAL A 47 -14.71 -9.60 -2.02
N GLY A 48 -15.82 -10.10 -1.46
CA GLY A 48 -17.17 -9.78 -1.90
C GLY A 48 -17.53 -8.31 -1.68
N GLN A 49 -17.15 -7.74 -0.54
CA GLN A 49 -17.31 -6.30 -0.28
C GLN A 49 -16.59 -5.47 -1.35
N PHE A 50 -15.38 -5.86 -1.76
CA PHE A 50 -14.63 -5.17 -2.81
C PHE A 50 -15.27 -5.30 -4.20
N LEU A 51 -15.74 -6.49 -4.57
CA LEU A 51 -16.36 -6.73 -5.88
C LEU A 51 -17.82 -6.25 -5.98
N SER A 52 -18.39 -5.75 -4.88
CA SER A 52 -19.73 -5.16 -4.85
C SER A 52 -19.77 -3.86 -5.68
N SER A 53 -18.68 -3.08 -5.65
CA SER A 53 -18.51 -1.89 -6.47
C SER A 53 -18.21 -2.27 -7.92
N SER A 54 -19.05 -1.81 -8.86
CA SER A 54 -18.84 -2.02 -10.28
C SER A 54 -17.51 -1.43 -10.75
N THR A 55 -17.12 -0.26 -10.24
CA THR A 55 -15.83 0.39 -10.53
C THR A 55 -14.67 -0.50 -10.12
N ILE A 56 -14.64 -0.99 -8.88
CA ILE A 56 -13.57 -1.86 -8.39
C ILE A 56 -13.53 -3.17 -9.17
N ARG A 57 -14.68 -3.82 -9.34
CA ARG A 57 -14.79 -5.07 -10.11
C ARG A 57 -14.28 -4.92 -11.53
N ASN A 58 -14.51 -3.77 -12.18
CA ASN A 58 -14.02 -3.49 -13.51
C ASN A 58 -12.50 -3.23 -13.57
N ILE A 59 -11.86 -2.91 -12.45
CA ILE A 59 -10.41 -2.74 -12.34
C ILE A 59 -9.73 -4.07 -11.98
N VAL A 60 -10.15 -4.71 -10.88
CA VAL A 60 -9.44 -5.88 -10.34
C VAL A 60 -9.93 -7.22 -10.89
N GLY A 61 -11.14 -7.25 -11.46
CA GLY A 61 -11.75 -8.46 -12.03
C GLY A 61 -11.28 -8.80 -13.44
N GLN A 62 -10.30 -8.07 -13.99
CA GLN A 62 -9.80 -8.28 -15.35
C GLN A 62 -8.82 -9.46 -15.39
N ALA A 63 -8.97 -10.32 -16.40
CA ALA A 63 -8.08 -11.48 -16.59
C ALA A 63 -6.64 -11.08 -16.93
N LYS A 64 -6.43 -9.91 -17.55
CA LYS A 64 -5.12 -9.37 -17.89
C LYS A 64 -5.00 -7.94 -17.40
N SER A 65 -3.92 -7.64 -16.66
CA SER A 65 -3.58 -6.26 -16.31
C SER A 65 -3.04 -5.53 -17.55
N THR A 66 -3.53 -4.33 -17.78
CA THR A 66 -2.97 -3.39 -18.77
C THR A 66 -1.90 -2.48 -18.18
N ILE A 67 -1.72 -2.53 -16.85
CA ILE A 67 -0.76 -1.71 -16.12
C ILE A 67 0.39 -2.59 -15.64
N ASN A 68 1.62 -2.16 -15.93
CA ASN A 68 2.86 -2.77 -15.47
C ASN A 68 3.70 -1.74 -14.70
N ILE A 69 3.71 -1.84 -13.36
CA ILE A 69 4.39 -0.87 -12.50
C ILE A 69 5.91 -0.94 -12.67
N GLU A 70 6.47 -2.12 -12.88
CA GLU A 70 7.91 -2.30 -13.07
C GLU A 70 8.39 -1.59 -14.34
N GLU A 71 7.65 -1.74 -15.44
CA GLU A 71 7.89 -1.03 -16.69
C GLU A 71 7.74 0.49 -16.52
N ILE A 72 6.66 0.95 -15.88
CA ILE A 72 6.42 2.38 -15.61
C ILE A 72 7.60 2.99 -14.85
N MET A 73 8.04 2.33 -13.79
CA MET A 73 9.12 2.80 -12.94
C MET A 73 10.47 2.84 -13.69
N ASN A 74 10.80 1.79 -14.45
CA ASN A 74 12.11 1.67 -15.10
C ASN A 74 12.21 2.46 -16.41
N GLU A 75 11.08 2.72 -17.07
CA GLU A 75 11.05 3.57 -18.27
C GLU A 75 10.94 5.06 -17.92
N GLY A 76 10.59 5.40 -16.67
CA GLY A 76 10.42 6.79 -16.23
C GLY A 76 9.07 7.39 -16.65
N LYS A 77 8.03 6.55 -16.75
CA LYS A 77 6.66 6.98 -17.05
C LYS A 77 6.03 7.66 -15.83
N ILE A 78 5.02 8.47 -16.08
CA ILE A 78 4.20 9.09 -15.02
C ILE A 78 2.97 8.22 -14.78
N LEU A 79 2.73 7.83 -13.53
CA LEU A 79 1.53 7.13 -13.09
C LEU A 79 0.68 8.08 -12.24
N LEU A 80 -0.56 8.30 -12.66
CA LEU A 80 -1.54 9.07 -11.91
C LEU A 80 -2.62 8.12 -11.39
N LEU A 81 -2.87 8.18 -10.07
CA LEU A 81 -3.89 7.38 -9.39
C LEU A 81 -4.94 8.31 -8.80
N ASP A 82 -6.10 8.42 -9.45
CA ASP A 82 -7.26 9.13 -8.90
C ASP A 82 -8.01 8.22 -7.92
N LEU A 83 -7.78 8.47 -6.62
CA LEU A 83 -8.41 7.76 -5.51
C LEU A 83 -9.44 8.62 -4.78
N SER A 84 -10.06 9.59 -5.47
CA SER A 84 -11.04 10.50 -4.87
C SER A 84 -12.15 9.76 -4.12
N ILE A 85 -12.19 9.91 -2.79
CA ILE A 85 -13.16 9.28 -1.90
C ILE A 85 -14.60 9.60 -2.35
N GLY A 86 -14.87 10.84 -2.77
CA GLY A 86 -16.19 11.25 -3.24
C GLY A 86 -16.67 10.52 -4.49
N ARG A 87 -15.75 9.95 -5.29
CA ARG A 87 -16.05 9.29 -6.55
C ARG A 87 -16.15 7.77 -6.44
N ILE A 88 -15.27 7.16 -5.65
CA ILE A 88 -15.18 5.68 -5.55
C ILE A 88 -15.61 5.15 -4.18
N GLY A 89 -15.81 6.01 -3.19
CA GLY A 89 -16.09 5.65 -1.80
C GLY A 89 -14.82 5.41 -0.99
N GLU A 90 -14.91 5.59 0.33
CA GLU A 90 -13.80 5.51 1.27
C GLU A 90 -13.13 4.13 1.29
N ASP A 91 -13.89 3.07 1.59
CA ASP A 91 -13.38 1.69 1.62
C ASP A 91 -12.67 1.28 0.33
N ASN A 92 -13.25 1.66 -0.81
CA ASN A 92 -12.72 1.35 -2.14
C ASN A 92 -11.45 2.14 -2.44
N SER A 93 -11.39 3.41 -2.02
CA SER A 93 -10.21 4.25 -2.15
C SER A 93 -9.06 3.70 -1.32
N ALA A 94 -9.29 3.43 -0.03
CA ALA A 94 -8.32 2.86 0.89
C ALA A 94 -7.78 1.52 0.36
N LEU A 95 -8.66 0.63 -0.13
CA LEU A 95 -8.25 -0.64 -0.72
C LEU A 95 -7.38 -0.46 -1.97
N LEU A 96 -7.85 0.32 -2.94
CA LEU A 96 -7.13 0.51 -4.20
C LEU A 96 -5.77 1.14 -3.92
N GLY A 97 -5.71 2.15 -3.05
CA GLY A 97 -4.48 2.76 -2.61
C GLY A 97 -3.53 1.75 -1.98
N ALA A 98 -3.99 0.99 -0.97
CA ALA A 98 -3.18 -0.05 -0.32
C ALA A 98 -2.65 -1.08 -1.34
N MET A 99 -3.51 -1.58 -2.25
CA MET A 99 -3.11 -2.52 -3.29
C MET A 99 -2.05 -1.92 -4.23
N MET A 100 -2.21 -0.66 -4.63
CA MET A 100 -1.25 0.02 -5.50
C MET A 100 0.09 0.25 -4.79
N ILE A 101 0.08 0.65 -3.51
CA ILE A 101 1.29 0.76 -2.69
C ILE A 101 2.01 -0.57 -2.60
N THR A 102 1.31 -1.68 -2.31
CA THR A 102 1.93 -3.02 -2.29
C THR A 102 2.50 -3.39 -3.66
N LYS A 103 1.81 -3.07 -4.77
CA LYS A 103 2.37 -3.31 -6.11
C LYS A 103 3.62 -2.49 -6.39
N ILE A 104 3.66 -1.23 -5.96
CA ILE A 104 4.84 -0.37 -6.07
C ILE A 104 5.98 -0.92 -5.21
N GLN A 105 5.71 -1.35 -3.98
CA GLN A 105 6.69 -2.03 -3.12
C GLN A 105 7.32 -3.22 -3.84
N LEU A 106 6.50 -4.13 -4.35
CA LEU A 106 6.97 -5.34 -5.02
C LEU A 106 7.77 -5.01 -6.28
N ALA A 107 7.33 -4.04 -7.09
CA ALA A 107 8.07 -3.57 -8.25
C ALA A 107 9.42 -2.93 -7.86
N THR A 108 9.44 -2.19 -6.77
CA THR A 108 10.66 -1.58 -6.21
C THR A 108 11.66 -2.64 -5.78
N MET A 109 11.22 -3.66 -5.04
CA MET A 109 12.10 -4.76 -4.59
C MET A 109 12.68 -5.56 -5.75
N ARG A 110 11.95 -5.72 -6.86
CA ARG A 110 12.46 -6.39 -8.07
C ARG A 110 13.62 -5.68 -8.74
N ARG A 111 13.79 -4.38 -8.48
CA ARG A 111 14.97 -3.62 -8.93
C ARG A 111 16.27 -4.11 -8.29
N THR A 112 16.23 -5.05 -7.33
CA THR A 112 17.41 -5.77 -6.86
C THR A 112 18.19 -6.45 -8.00
N ASN A 113 17.53 -6.77 -9.11
CA ASN A 113 18.12 -7.39 -10.30
C ASN A 113 18.71 -6.37 -11.30
N ILE A 114 18.59 -5.07 -11.01
CA ILE A 114 19.11 -3.99 -11.85
C ILE A 114 20.32 -3.40 -11.12
N PRO A 115 21.49 -3.23 -11.79
CA PRO A 115 22.64 -2.54 -11.19
C PRO A 115 22.25 -1.15 -10.69
N THR A 116 22.78 -0.73 -9.54
CA THR A 116 22.35 0.51 -8.85
C THR A 116 22.48 1.75 -9.75
N GLU A 117 23.54 1.82 -10.54
CA GLU A 117 23.85 2.88 -11.51
C GLU A 117 22.89 2.95 -12.69
N GLU A 118 22.17 1.86 -12.99
CA GLU A 118 21.16 1.81 -14.05
C GLU A 118 19.74 2.07 -13.51
N ARG A 119 19.56 2.12 -12.18
CA ARG A 119 18.26 2.36 -11.56
C ARG A 119 17.86 3.82 -11.77
N LYS A 120 16.73 4.02 -12.42
CA LYS A 120 16.11 5.35 -12.50
C LYS A 120 15.36 5.69 -11.22
N ASP A 121 15.55 6.93 -10.77
CA ASP A 121 14.75 7.50 -9.70
C ASP A 121 13.27 7.50 -10.06
N PHE A 122 12.45 7.01 -9.14
CA PHE A 122 11.00 7.08 -9.23
C PHE A 122 10.48 7.80 -7.99
N TYR A 123 9.61 8.78 -8.19
CA TYR A 123 9.07 9.61 -7.13
C TYR A 123 7.61 9.21 -6.87
N LEU A 124 7.35 8.79 -5.63
CA LEU A 124 6.01 8.44 -5.17
C LEU A 124 5.50 9.56 -4.27
N TYR A 125 4.51 10.28 -4.79
CA TYR A 125 3.78 11.31 -4.06
C TYR A 125 2.49 10.70 -3.52
N VAL A 126 2.28 10.75 -2.20
CA VAL A 126 1.08 10.23 -1.54
C VAL A 126 0.46 11.35 -0.72
N ASP A 127 -0.67 11.85 -1.21
CA ASP A 127 -1.48 12.79 -0.45
C ASP A 127 -2.30 12.02 0.60
N GLU A 128 -2.45 12.60 1.79
CA GLU A 128 -3.18 12.01 2.91
C GLU A 128 -2.74 10.56 3.18
N PHE A 129 -1.43 10.34 3.32
CA PHE A 129 -0.83 9.01 3.30
C PHE A 129 -1.30 8.09 4.43
N GLN A 130 -1.80 8.65 5.53
CA GLN A 130 -2.38 7.91 6.64
C GLN A 130 -3.54 7.00 6.20
N ASN A 131 -4.26 7.36 5.13
CA ASN A 131 -5.32 6.52 4.55
C ASN A 131 -4.77 5.21 3.94
N PHE A 132 -3.46 5.15 3.70
CA PHE A 132 -2.78 4.02 3.07
C PHE A 132 -1.61 3.48 3.93
N ALA A 133 -1.50 3.96 5.18
CA ALA A 133 -0.45 3.63 6.14
C ALA A 133 -0.59 2.19 6.65
N THR A 134 -0.08 1.26 5.85
CA THR A 134 -0.02 -0.18 6.15
C THR A 134 1.39 -0.59 6.58
N ASP A 135 1.54 -1.78 7.16
CA ASP A 135 2.88 -2.31 7.50
C ASP A 135 3.80 -2.43 6.28
N SER A 136 3.25 -2.68 5.09
CA SER A 136 3.99 -2.63 3.82
C SER A 136 4.64 -1.26 3.60
N PHE A 137 3.99 -0.19 4.02
CA PHE A 137 4.50 1.17 3.89
C PHE A 137 5.72 1.41 4.78
N ALA A 138 5.72 0.87 6.00
CA ALA A 138 6.88 0.95 6.91
C ALA A 138 8.12 0.26 6.30
N VAL A 139 7.93 -0.87 5.61
CA VAL A 139 9.01 -1.55 4.87
C VAL A 139 9.52 -0.69 3.72
N ILE A 140 8.61 -0.09 2.93
CA ILE A 140 9.00 0.83 1.86
C ILE A 140 9.84 1.98 2.44
N LEU A 141 9.39 2.64 3.50
CA LEU A 141 10.13 3.76 4.11
C LEU A 141 11.56 3.38 4.52
N SER A 142 11.75 2.16 5.01
CA SER A 142 13.05 1.68 5.48
C SER A 142 13.98 1.19 4.36
N GLU A 143 13.44 0.72 3.22
CA GLU A 143 14.23 0.03 2.19
C GLU A 143 14.25 0.72 0.81
N ALA A 144 13.26 1.55 0.50
CA ALA A 144 13.03 2.16 -0.81
C ALA A 144 14.23 2.91 -1.38
N ARG A 145 14.99 3.58 -0.51
CA ARG A 145 16.16 4.38 -0.90
C ARG A 145 17.21 3.55 -1.65
N LYS A 146 17.42 2.28 -1.25
CA LYS A 146 18.36 1.36 -1.92
C LYS A 146 17.94 1.07 -3.36
N TYR A 147 16.65 1.21 -3.66
CA TYR A 147 16.03 0.88 -4.94
C TYR A 147 15.61 2.12 -5.75
N HIS A 148 16.13 3.30 -5.39
CA HIS A 148 15.83 4.57 -6.08
C HIS A 148 14.33 4.89 -6.14
N LEU A 149 13.60 4.53 -5.08
CA LEU A 149 12.24 4.99 -4.85
C LEU A 149 12.29 6.10 -3.80
N ASN A 150 11.87 7.30 -4.21
CA ASN A 150 11.82 8.50 -3.39
C ASN A 150 10.38 8.73 -2.95
N LEU A 151 10.15 8.90 -1.65
CA LEU A 151 8.82 9.09 -1.08
C LEU A 151 8.59 10.54 -0.67
N ILE A 152 7.44 11.07 -1.06
CA ILE A 152 6.93 12.36 -0.64
C ILE A 152 5.51 12.12 -0.14
N MET A 153 5.25 12.46 1.12
CA MET A 153 4.00 12.13 1.77
C MET A 153 3.46 13.34 2.52
N THR A 154 2.15 13.51 2.52
CA THR A 154 1.46 14.53 3.33
C THR A 154 0.55 13.85 4.33
N ASN A 155 0.48 14.40 5.55
CA ASN A 155 -0.38 13.90 6.61
C ASN A 155 -0.92 15.08 7.42
N GLN A 156 -2.19 15.00 7.81
CA GLN A 156 -2.85 16.09 8.53
C GLN A 156 -2.42 16.16 9.99
N TYR A 157 -2.40 15.01 10.67
CA TYR A 157 -1.95 14.98 12.07
C TYR A 157 -1.34 13.64 12.46
N VAL A 158 -0.34 13.68 13.34
CA VAL A 158 0.54 12.54 13.64
C VAL A 158 -0.23 11.35 14.21
N ALA A 159 -1.29 11.60 14.96
CA ALA A 159 -2.09 10.55 15.60
C ALA A 159 -2.95 9.70 14.65
N GLN A 160 -3.05 10.02 13.35
CA GLN A 160 -3.75 9.17 12.38
C GLN A 160 -2.94 7.94 11.97
N MET A 161 -1.62 7.98 12.15
CA MET A 161 -0.75 6.88 11.80
C MET A 161 -0.79 5.80 12.88
N PRO A 162 -0.80 4.51 12.49
CA PRO A 162 -0.44 3.43 13.40
C PRO A 162 0.96 3.65 13.96
N ASP A 163 1.19 3.23 15.21
CA ASP A 163 2.47 3.45 15.91
C ASP A 163 3.67 2.93 15.12
N THR A 164 3.56 1.73 14.53
CA THR A 164 4.61 1.11 13.70
C THR A 164 4.99 1.97 12.49
N VAL A 165 4.00 2.55 11.82
CA VAL A 165 4.23 3.41 10.65
C VAL A 165 4.81 4.74 11.10
N ARG A 166 4.30 5.32 12.20
CA ARG A 166 4.80 6.58 12.76
C ARG A 166 6.29 6.49 13.10
N GLU A 167 6.70 5.41 13.79
CA GLU A 167 8.11 5.16 14.12
C GLU A 167 8.96 4.99 12.85
N ALA A 168 8.46 4.27 11.84
CA ALA A 168 9.15 4.11 10.58
C ALA A 168 9.28 5.43 9.80
N VAL A 169 8.29 6.31 9.86
CA VAL A 169 8.33 7.64 9.24
C VAL A 169 9.44 8.46 9.90
N PHE A 170 9.33 8.74 11.20
CA PHE A 170 10.30 9.59 11.90
C PHE A 170 11.72 9.01 11.92
N GLY A 171 11.87 7.68 11.90
CA GLY A 171 13.17 7.02 11.85
C GLY A 171 13.87 7.05 10.48
N ASN A 172 13.13 7.25 9.37
CA ASN A 172 13.69 7.11 8.02
C ASN A 172 13.56 8.38 7.15
N VAL A 173 12.70 9.34 7.49
CA VAL A 173 12.58 10.57 6.70
C VAL A 173 13.79 11.47 6.93
N GLY A 174 14.47 11.85 5.84
CA GLY A 174 15.62 12.76 5.89
C GLY A 174 15.24 14.23 5.78
N SER A 175 13.99 14.54 5.49
CA SER A 175 13.49 15.91 5.34
C SER A 175 12.05 15.97 5.82
N ILE A 176 11.78 16.95 6.70
CA ILE A 176 10.46 17.19 7.27
C ILE A 176 10.08 18.63 6.94
N ILE A 177 8.87 18.79 6.41
CA ILE A 177 8.25 20.09 6.22
C ILE A 177 7.02 20.10 7.11
N SER A 178 6.96 21.06 8.03
CA SER A 178 5.80 21.27 8.89
C SER A 178 5.18 22.62 8.57
N PHE A 179 3.86 22.63 8.40
CA PHE A 179 3.06 23.84 8.45
C PHE A 179 2.58 24.06 9.89
N ARG A 180 1.61 24.97 10.08
CA ARG A 180 0.95 25.13 11.37
C ARG A 180 0.30 23.82 11.82
N VAL A 181 0.63 23.39 13.03
CA VAL A 181 0.08 22.18 13.66
C VAL A 181 -0.58 22.49 15.00
N GLY A 182 -1.43 21.57 15.48
CA GLY A 182 -2.00 21.66 16.81
C GLY A 182 -0.98 21.33 17.90
N ALA A 183 -1.23 21.75 19.14
CA ALA A 183 -0.31 21.57 20.27
C ALA A 183 0.10 20.11 20.52
N GLY A 184 -0.81 19.14 20.30
CA GLY A 184 -0.51 17.71 20.48
C GLY A 184 0.51 17.17 19.46
N ASP A 185 0.47 17.68 18.24
CA ASP A 185 1.42 17.32 17.18
C ASP A 185 2.72 18.10 17.32
N ALA A 186 2.64 19.38 17.69
CA ALA A 186 3.79 20.23 17.96
C ALA A 186 4.71 19.60 19.03
N GLY A 187 4.14 19.02 20.10
CA GLY A 187 4.92 18.32 21.12
C GLY A 187 5.66 17.07 20.62
N GLN A 188 5.20 16.46 19.54
CA GLN A 188 5.89 15.33 18.89
C GLN A 188 6.94 15.84 17.89
N LEU A 189 6.55 16.78 17.03
CA LEU A 189 7.38 17.31 15.94
C LEU A 189 8.55 18.17 16.44
N VAL A 190 8.40 18.89 17.55
CA VAL A 190 9.47 19.77 18.07
C VAL A 190 10.79 19.03 18.27
N LYS A 191 10.75 17.75 18.63
CA LYS A 191 11.94 16.91 18.84
C LYS A 191 12.78 16.75 17.57
N GLU A 192 12.15 16.83 16.40
CA GLU A 192 12.83 16.75 15.10
C GLU A 192 13.38 18.11 14.64
N PHE A 193 12.94 19.21 15.25
CA PHE A 193 13.31 20.59 14.91
C PHE A 193 14.20 21.25 15.96
N GLU A 194 14.39 20.61 17.11
CA GLU A 194 15.31 21.06 18.15
C GLU A 194 16.75 21.15 17.61
N PRO A 195 17.54 22.14 18.05
CA PRO A 195 17.20 23.18 19.03
C PRO A 195 16.66 24.48 18.41
N VAL A 196 16.31 24.48 17.11
CA VAL A 196 16.06 25.72 16.37
C VAL A 196 14.66 26.28 16.63
N PHE A 197 13.67 25.41 16.78
CA PHE A 197 12.28 25.79 16.94
C PHE A 197 11.68 25.23 18.23
N GLU A 198 10.78 26.00 18.84
CA GLU A 198 9.99 25.59 20.00
C GLU A 198 8.56 25.16 19.59
N VAL A 199 7.84 24.52 20.52
CA VAL A 199 6.44 24.12 20.33
C VAL A 199 5.57 25.30 19.90
N ASN A 200 5.80 26.49 20.47
CA ASN A 200 5.03 27.69 20.16
C ASN A 200 5.27 28.18 18.73
N ASP A 201 6.45 27.98 18.16
CA ASP A 201 6.74 28.38 16.78
C ASP A 201 5.91 27.55 15.79
N LEU A 202 5.76 26.26 16.05
CA LEU A 202 4.98 25.34 15.22
C LEU A 202 3.46 25.60 15.32
N VAL A 203 2.98 26.05 16.48
CA VAL A 203 1.56 26.35 16.71
C VAL A 203 1.16 27.72 16.16
N ASN A 204 2.07 28.70 16.23
CA ASN A 204 1.80 30.08 15.85
C ASN A 204 2.21 30.41 14.41
N LEU A 205 2.60 29.42 13.61
CA LEU A 205 2.96 29.62 12.22
C LEU A 205 1.79 30.24 11.44
N ASP A 206 2.06 31.31 10.70
CA ASP A 206 1.04 31.97 9.87
C ASP A 206 0.58 31.05 8.73
N ASN A 207 -0.65 31.26 8.25
CA ASN A 207 -1.13 30.54 7.08
C ASN A 207 -0.27 30.91 5.86
N TYR A 208 0.03 29.92 5.01
CA TYR A 208 0.79 30.07 3.75
C TYR A 208 2.29 30.38 3.88
N HIS A 209 2.90 29.98 5.00
CA HIS A 209 4.34 30.05 5.25
C HIS A 209 4.99 28.68 5.39
#